data_AF-A0A820JNA9-F1
#
_entry.id   AF-A0A820JNA9-F1
#
_cell.length_a   1.000
_cell.length_b   1.000
_cell.length_c   1.000
_cell.angle_alpha   90.00
_cell.angle_beta   90.00
_cell.angle_gamma   90.00
#
_symmetry.space_group_name_H-M   'P 1'
#
loop_
_entity.id
_entity.type
_entity.pdbx_description
1 polymer ?
#
loop_
_entity_poly.entity_id
_entity_poly.type
_entity_poly.pdbx_seq_one_letter_code
_entity_poly.pdbx_strand_id
1 'polypeptide(L)' 'MPSLLVNIPVNAKWTQNGVTIAGGHGYGDATNQLSNPHGLFVDDDQTLVIAGYRNHRIMQWKNGDTTN' A
#
# COMPACT_ATOMS: atom_id res chain seq x y z
N MET A 1 -11.18 32.25 2.94
CA MET A 1 -10.24 31.40 2.19
C MET A 1 -11.03 30.69 1.10
N PRO A 2 -10.75 30.86 -0.20
CA PRO A 2 -11.41 30.05 -1.21
C PRO A 2 -10.79 28.64 -1.17
N SER A 3 -11.61 27.61 -1.01
CA SER A 3 -11.17 26.22 -1.15
C SER A 3 -10.80 25.99 -2.60
N LEU A 4 -9.54 25.62 -2.86
CA LEU A 4 -9.10 25.19 -4.18
C LEU A 4 -9.76 23.84 -4.48
N LEU A 5 -10.81 23.83 -5.30
CA LEU A 5 -11.32 22.57 -5.85
C LEU A 5 -10.28 22.08 -6.86
N VAL A 6 -9.62 20.98 -6.55
CA VAL A 6 -8.69 20.33 -7.48
C VAL A 6 -9.52 19.79 -8.64
N ASN A 7 -9.37 20.38 -9.83
CA ASN A 7 -10.02 19.91 -11.04
C ASN A 7 -9.25 18.70 -11.60
N ILE A 8 -9.57 17.50 -11.13
CA ILE A 8 -9.01 16.25 -11.67
C ILE A 8 -9.77 15.89 -12.95
N PRO A 9 -9.13 15.90 -14.14
CA PRO A 9 -9.81 15.51 -15.37
C PRO A 9 -10.13 14.01 -15.34
N VAL A 10 -11.25 13.62 -15.97
CA VAL A 10 -11.73 12.22 -15.98
C VAL A 10 -10.76 11.22 -16.62
N ASN A 11 -9.81 11.73 -17.41
CA ASN A 11 -8.75 10.95 -18.06
C ASN A 11 -7.38 11.14 -17.38
N ALA A 12 -7.34 11.71 -16.18
CA ALA A 12 -6.11 11.82 -15.40
C ALA A 12 -5.46 10.44 -15.26
N LYS A 13 -4.19 10.37 -15.65
CA LYS A 13 -3.34 9.21 -15.43
C LYS A 13 -2.20 9.61 -14.51
N TRP A 14 -1.80 8.71 -13.63
CA TRP A 14 -0.52 8.84 -12.95
C TRP A 14 0.58 8.86 -14.00
N THR A 15 1.47 9.85 -13.90
CA THR A 15 2.63 9.98 -14.80
C THR A 15 3.78 9.05 -14.39
N GLN A 16 3.77 8.56 -13.15
CA GLN A 16 4.78 7.65 -12.61
C GLN A 16 4.36 6.17 -12.74
N ASN A 17 5.35 5.31 -13.00
CA ASN A 17 5.16 3.87 -12.89
C ASN A 17 5.03 3.47 -11.41
N GLY A 18 4.11 2.55 -11.12
CA GLY A 18 3.99 1.94 -9.80
C GLY A 18 4.99 0.80 -9.59
N VAL A 19 5.38 0.59 -8.35
CA VAL A 19 6.14 -0.60 -7.91
C VAL A 19 5.35 -1.35 -6.85
N THR A 20 5.47 -2.67 -6.84
CA THR A 20 4.87 -3.50 -5.78
C THR A 20 5.77 -3.44 -4.55
N ILE A 21 5.26 -2.89 -3.44
CA ILE A 21 5.99 -2.77 -2.17
C ILE A 21 5.54 -3.78 -1.12
N ALA A 22 4.38 -4.43 -1.30
CA ALA A 22 3.87 -5.44 -0.39
C ALA A 22 3.04 -6.49 -1.13
N GLY A 23 3.13 -7.76 -0.69
CA GLY A 23 2.44 -8.87 -1.34
C GLY A 23 3.08 -9.27 -2.68
N GLY A 24 2.25 -9.50 -3.70
CA GLY A 24 2.71 -9.89 -5.05
C GLY A 24 3.02 -11.37 -5.24
N HIS A 25 3.08 -12.16 -4.16
CA HIS A 25 3.46 -13.58 -4.18
C HIS A 25 2.28 -14.53 -3.93
N GLY A 26 1.06 -14.08 -4.25
CA GLY A 26 -0.17 -14.84 -4.03
C GLY A 26 -0.71 -14.73 -2.60
N TYR A 27 -1.82 -15.45 -2.38
CA TYR A 27 -2.48 -15.54 -1.09
C TYR A 27 -1.71 -16.49 -0.15
N GLY A 28 -1.46 -16.05 1.08
CA GLY A 28 -0.81 -16.90 2.09
C GLY A 28 -0.34 -16.14 3.33
N ASP A 29 0.50 -16.79 4.11
CA ASP A 29 0.97 -16.36 5.43
C ASP A 29 2.49 -16.15 5.51
N ALA A 30 3.23 -16.29 4.41
CA ALA A 30 4.64 -15.87 4.34
C ALA A 30 4.78 -14.34 4.49
N THR A 31 6.00 -13.85 4.79
CA THR A 31 6.29 -12.41 4.98
C THR A 31 6.03 -11.55 3.73
N ASN A 32 6.14 -12.16 2.55
CA ASN A 32 5.86 -11.54 1.25
C ASN A 32 4.43 -11.82 0.72
N GLN A 33 3.55 -12.37 1.55
CA GLN A 33 2.18 -12.71 1.19
C GLN A 33 1.14 -12.00 2.06
N LEU A 34 -0.02 -11.75 1.45
CA LEU A 34 -1.19 -11.15 2.10
C LEU A 34 -2.37 -12.11 2.02
N SER A 35 -3.19 -12.11 3.07
CA SER A 35 -4.39 -12.94 3.17
C SER A 35 -5.58 -12.05 3.54
N ASN A 36 -6.36 -11.69 2.53
CA ASN A 36 -7.54 -10.81 2.61
C ASN A 36 -7.31 -9.55 3.48
N PRO A 37 -6.40 -8.64 3.11
CA PRO A 37 -6.16 -7.41 3.88
C PRO A 37 -7.38 -6.49 3.84
N HIS A 38 -7.70 -5.84 4.96
CA HIS A 38 -8.91 -4.98 5.09
C HIS A 38 -8.59 -3.49 5.26
N GLY A 39 -7.35 -3.13 5.55
CA GLY A 39 -6.96 -1.74 5.75
C GLY A 39 -5.47 -1.53 5.50
N LEU A 40 -5.13 -0.33 5.05
CA LEU A 40 -3.77 0.14 4.87
C LEU A 40 -3.61 1.57 5.36
N PHE A 41 -2.41 1.89 5.83
CA PHE A 41 -1.98 3.23 6.20
C PHE A 41 -0.53 3.44 5.75
N VAL A 42 -0.17 4.65 5.35
CA VAL A 42 1.21 5.04 5.06
C VAL A 42 1.56 6.14 6.04
N ASP A 43 2.63 5.94 6.82
CA ASP A 43 3.14 6.94 7.76
C ASP A 43 4.04 7.99 7.09
N ASP A 44 4.47 8.98 7.87
CA ASP A 44 5.33 10.08 7.41
C ASP A 44 6.72 9.60 6.94
N ASP A 45 7.16 8.42 7.40
CA ASP A 45 8.40 7.76 6.98
C ASP A 45 8.23 6.90 5.72
N GLN A 46 7.07 6.98 5.07
CA GLN A 46 6.68 6.17 3.90
C GLN A 46 6.68 4.66 4.18
N THR A 47 6.43 4.26 5.42
CA THR A 47 6.18 2.86 5.78
C THR A 47 4.73 2.52 5.51
N LEU A 48 4.50 1.50 4.68
CA LEU A 48 3.19 0.93 4.45
C LEU A 48 2.86 -0.06 5.57
N VAL A 49 1.78 0.21 6.30
CA VAL A 49 1.23 -0.68 7.32
C VAL A 49 -0.05 -1.31 6.78
N ILE A 50 -0.17 -2.64 6.86
CA ILE A 50 -1.34 -3.38 6.36
C ILE A 50 -1.91 -4.26 7.48
N ALA A 51 -3.24 -4.20 7.65
CA ALA A 51 -3.99 -5.10 8.50
C ALA A 51 -4.31 -6.41 7.74
N GLY A 52 -3.54 -7.46 8.01
CA GLY A 52 -3.71 -8.80 7.44
C GLY A 52 -4.81 -9.57 8.16
N TYR A 53 -6.06 -9.26 7.85
CA TYR A 53 -7.25 -9.75 8.57
C TYR A 53 -7.28 -11.27 8.78
N ARG A 54 -7.05 -12.08 7.72
CA ARG A 54 -7.09 -13.55 7.85
C ARG A 54 -5.85 -14.17 8.49
N ASN A 55 -4.73 -13.45 8.51
CA ASN A 55 -3.50 -13.89 9.17
C ASN A 55 -3.41 -13.35 10.61
N HIS A 56 -4.42 -12.62 11.08
CA HIS A 56 -4.48 -12.03 12.41
C HIS A 56 -3.22 -11.23 12.78
N ARG A 57 -2.64 -10.50 11.81
CA ARG A 57 -1.38 -9.78 11.99
C ARG A 57 -1.41 -8.39 11.38
N ILE A 58 -0.55 -7.52 11.91
CA ILE A 58 -0.16 -6.26 11.27
C ILE A 58 1.21 -6.47 10.66
N MET A 59 1.39 -6.01 9.42
CA MET A 59 2.68 -6.07 8.73
C MET A 59 3.08 -4.69 8.25
N GLN A 60 4.39 -4.46 8.17
CA GLN A 60 4.98 -3.18 7.79
C GLN A 60 6.00 -3.40 6.67
N TRP A 61 5.97 -2.55 5.65
CA TRP A 61 6.93 -2.52 4.56
C TRP A 61 7.45 -1.10 4.41
N LYS A 62 8.76 -0.94 4.58
CA LYS A 62 9.41 0.35 4.34
C LYS A 62 9.53 0.57 2.84
N ASN A 63 9.39 1.83 2.43
CA ASN A 63 9.66 2.19 1.05
C ASN A 63 11.12 1.82 0.69
N GLY A 64 11.30 1.10 -0.42
CA GLY A 64 12.61 0.62 -0.88
C GLY A 64 13.14 -0.65 -0.20
N ASP A 65 12.37 -1.28 0.70
CA ASP A 65 12.77 -2.55 1.30
C ASP A 65 12.57 -3.71 0.30
N THR A 66 13.64 -4.40 -0.04
CA THR A 66 13.64 -5.53 -0.99
C THR A 66 13.70 -6.89 -0.30
N THR A 67 13.66 -6.93 1.03
CA THR A 67 14.03 -8.11 1.82
C THR A 67 12.86 -8.92 2.41
N ASN A 68 11.61 -8.50 2.18
CA ASN A 68 10.42 -9.17 2.73
C ASN A 68 9.89 -10.34 1.89
#